data_AF-A0A429I1R5-F1
#
_entry.id   AF-A0A429I1R5-F1
#
_cell.length_a   1.000
_cell.length_b   1.000
_cell.length_c   1.000
_cell.angle_alpha   90.00
_cell.angle_beta   90.00
_cell.angle_gamma   90.00
#
_symmetry.space_group_name_H-M   'P 1'
#
loop_
_entity.id
_entity.type
_entity.pdbx_description
1 polymer ?
#
loop_
_entity_poly.entity_id
_entity_poly.type
_entity_poly.pdbx_seq_one_letter_code
_entity_poly.pdbx_strand_id
1 'polypeptide(L)'
;MDRPGSVLLARLDERQRMRFVGRSAPLTDELSRSVTAQVSPAAADHPWRSRVFSAGWGSQETLQVTLVAPELVAEVSGDTAVDAGRWRHPVRVLRLRSDLASPDVPLFGTGNGPSAG
;
A
#
# COMPACT_ATOMS: atom_id res chain seq x y z
N MET A 1 -10.75 1.19 14.64
CA MET A 1 -10.11 0.25 13.69
C MET A 1 -9.05 -0.54 14.42
N ASP A 2 -8.89 -1.81 14.11
CA ASP A 2 -7.84 -2.64 14.69
C ASP A 2 -6.45 -2.20 14.21
N ARG A 3 -5.43 -2.56 14.99
CA ARG A 3 -4.03 -2.27 14.63
C ARG A 3 -3.56 -3.21 13.52
N PRO A 4 -3.17 -2.68 12.35
CA PRO A 4 -2.75 -3.52 11.24
C PRO A 4 -1.37 -4.13 11.51
N GLY A 5 -1.23 -5.43 11.26
CA GLY A 5 0.07 -6.08 11.22
C GLY A 5 0.87 -5.78 9.94
N SER A 6 0.20 -5.42 8.84
CA SER A 6 0.81 -5.03 7.56
C SER A 6 -0.17 -4.19 6.74
N VAL A 7 0.32 -3.44 5.76
CA VAL A 7 -0.51 -2.67 4.81
C VAL A 7 -0.38 -3.18 3.38
N LEU A 8 -1.44 -3.00 2.60
CA LEU A 8 -1.43 -3.19 1.15
C LEU A 8 -1.17 -1.84 0.49
N LEU A 9 -0.24 -1.82 -0.46
CA LEU A 9 0.21 -0.60 -1.11
C LEU A 9 -0.38 -0.51 -2.53
N ALA A 10 -0.73 0.71 -2.91
CA ALA A 10 -1.21 1.03 -4.24
C ALA A 10 -0.48 2.24 -4.83
N ARG A 11 -0.45 2.32 -6.16
CA ARG A 11 -0.16 3.55 -6.93
C ARG A 11 -1.31 3.80 -7.89
N LEU A 12 -1.60 5.06 -8.19
CA LEU A 12 -2.56 5.41 -9.23
C LEU A 12 -1.95 5.21 -10.60
N ASP A 13 -2.69 4.64 -11.55
CA ASP A 13 -2.31 4.69 -12.97
C ASP A 13 -2.76 6.02 -13.61
N GLU A 14 -2.40 6.23 -14.89
CA GLU A 14 -2.79 7.42 -15.66
C GLU A 14 -4.31 7.63 -15.74
N ARG A 15 -5.10 6.57 -15.51
CA ARG A 15 -6.56 6.60 -15.49
C ARG A 15 -7.12 6.78 -14.07
N GLN A 16 -6.28 7.20 -13.12
CA GLN A 16 -6.62 7.39 -11.71
C GLN A 16 -7.11 6.10 -11.01
N ARG A 17 -6.71 4.93 -11.51
CA ARG A 17 -7.10 3.64 -10.91
C ARG A 17 -6.01 3.13 -9.97
N MET A 18 -6.43 2.62 -8.82
CA MET A 18 -5.53 1.99 -7.86
C MET A 18 -4.97 0.67 -8.39
N ARG A 19 -3.66 0.65 -8.63
CA ARG A 19 -2.88 -0.53 -9.00
C ARG A 19 -2.15 -1.05 -7.76
N PHE A 20 -2.33 -2.33 -7.46
CA PHE A 20 -1.64 -2.97 -6.33
C PHE A 20 -0.16 -3.09 -6.64
N VAL A 21 0.70 -2.57 -5.75
CA VAL A 21 2.15 -2.57 -5.94
C VAL A 21 2.90 -3.45 -4.96
N GLY A 22 2.26 -3.90 -3.88
CA GLY A 22 2.87 -4.85 -2.96
C GLY A 22 2.26 -4.81 -1.57
N ARG A 23 2.75 -5.70 -0.71
CA ARG A 23 2.43 -5.72 0.72
C ARG A 23 3.61 -5.20 1.50
N SER A 24 3.38 -4.56 2.65
CA SER A 24 4.48 -4.27 3.57
C SER A 24 4.95 -5.54 4.29
N ALA A 25 6.20 -5.53 4.75
CA ALA A 25 6.62 -6.35 5.87
C ALA A 25 5.79 -6.00 7.13
N PRO A 26 5.85 -6.83 8.19
CA PRO A 26 5.19 -6.50 9.45
C PRO A 26 5.52 -5.09 9.93
N LEU A 27 4.50 -4.34 10.32
CA LEU A 27 4.67 -2.99 10.86
C LEU A 27 5.21 -3.05 12.29
N THR A 28 5.96 -2.02 12.68
CA THR A 28 6.27 -1.77 14.08
C THR A 28 5.02 -1.30 14.82
N ASP A 29 4.97 -1.48 16.14
CA ASP A 29 3.82 -1.06 16.95
C ASP A 29 3.52 0.45 16.82
N GLU A 30 4.55 1.26 16.63
CA GLU A 30 4.47 2.70 16.38
C GLU A 30 3.86 3.03 15.01
N LEU A 31 4.31 2.35 13.94
CA LEU A 31 3.73 2.53 12.62
C LEU A 31 2.27 2.05 12.59
N SER A 32 1.96 0.93 13.24
CA SER A 32 0.57 0.44 13.35
C SER A 32 -0.33 1.47 14.04
N ARG A 33 0.11 2.13 15.13
CA ARG A 33 -0.66 3.25 15.73
C ARG A 33 -0.83 4.40 14.78
N SER A 34 0.26 4.82 14.16
CA SER A 34 0.29 6.01 13.31
C SER A 34 -0.62 5.84 12.09
N VAL A 35 -0.64 4.63 11.51
CA VAL A 35 -1.60 4.27 10.44
C VAL A 35 -3.01 4.31 10.98
N THR A 36 -3.33 3.57 12.05
CA THR A 36 -4.69 3.51 12.61
C THR A 36 -5.25 4.90 12.98
N ALA A 37 -4.40 5.82 13.43
CA ALA A 37 -4.80 7.18 13.80
C ALA A 37 -5.09 8.09 12.60
N GLN A 38 -4.54 7.79 11.42
CA GLN A 38 -4.61 8.66 10.23
C GLN A 38 -5.50 8.12 9.12
N VAL A 39 -5.89 6.84 9.18
CA VAL A 39 -6.78 6.26 8.17
C VAL A 39 -8.24 6.62 8.41
N SER A 40 -8.91 7.00 7.33
CA SER A 40 -10.36 7.15 7.30
C SER A 40 -11.03 5.85 6.81
N PRO A 41 -12.26 5.55 7.25
CA PRO A 41 -13.04 4.44 6.69
C PRO A 41 -13.17 4.53 5.16
N ALA A 42 -13.14 3.39 4.47
CA ALA A 42 -13.37 3.35 3.03
C ALA A 42 -14.79 3.78 2.67
N ALA A 43 -14.91 4.53 1.56
CA ALA A 43 -16.19 4.84 0.94
C ALA A 43 -16.87 3.56 0.38
N ALA A 44 -18.18 3.62 0.16
CA ALA A 44 -18.97 2.48 -0.30
C ALA A 44 -18.54 1.96 -1.67
N ASP A 45 -18.02 2.84 -2.52
CA ASP A 45 -17.54 2.61 -3.88
C ASP A 45 -16.04 2.30 -3.96
N HIS A 46 -15.41 1.95 -2.83
CA HIS A 46 -13.98 1.68 -2.78
C HIS A 46 -13.52 0.70 -3.89
N PRO A 47 -12.50 1.04 -4.70
CA PRO A 47 -12.13 0.27 -5.90
C PRO A 47 -11.80 -1.21 -5.67
N TRP A 48 -11.41 -1.57 -4.45
CA TRP A 48 -11.05 -2.94 -4.05
C TRP A 48 -12.12 -3.65 -3.22
N ARG A 49 -13.36 -3.16 -3.18
CA ARG A 49 -14.44 -3.76 -2.37
C ARG A 49 -14.74 -5.23 -2.68
N SER A 50 -14.61 -5.64 -3.93
CA SER A 50 -14.80 -7.03 -4.39
C SER A 50 -13.49 -7.79 -4.59
N ARG A 51 -12.35 -7.20 -4.21
CA ARG A 51 -11.03 -7.76 -4.51
C ARG A 51 -10.56 -8.68 -3.39
N VAL A 52 -10.06 -9.85 -3.78
CA VAL A 52 -9.44 -10.84 -2.88
C VAL A 52 -7.92 -10.70 -2.95
N PHE A 53 -7.25 -10.75 -1.80
CA PHE A 53 -5.79 -10.73 -1.68
C PHE A 53 -5.30 -12.01 -1.03
N SER A 54 -4.30 -12.68 -1.63
CA SER A 54 -3.68 -13.87 -1.06
C SER A 54 -2.57 -13.52 -0.06
N ALA A 55 -2.38 -14.38 0.94
CA ALA A 55 -1.38 -14.18 1.99
C ALA A 55 0.07 -14.21 1.50
N GLY A 56 0.32 -14.88 0.38
CA GLY A 56 1.63 -14.97 -0.27
C GLY A 56 1.53 -15.58 -1.66
N TRP A 57 2.66 -15.56 -2.37
CA TRP A 57 2.76 -16.19 -3.69
C TRP A 57 2.47 -17.69 -3.60
N GLY A 58 1.52 -18.18 -4.39
CA GLY A 58 1.12 -19.60 -4.40
C GLY A 58 0.26 -20.04 -3.21
N SER A 59 -0.05 -19.15 -2.26
CA SER A 59 -0.98 -19.47 -1.17
C SER A 59 -2.43 -19.30 -1.60
N GLN A 60 -3.27 -20.28 -1.26
CA GLN A 60 -4.74 -20.15 -1.37
C GLN A 60 -5.36 -19.44 -0.16
N GLU A 61 -4.58 -19.17 0.89
CA GLU A 61 -5.05 -18.43 2.05
C GLU A 61 -5.35 -16.99 1.66
N THR A 62 -6.57 -16.56 1.96
CA THR A 62 -7.06 -15.20 1.71
C THR A 62 -6.76 -14.32 2.92
N LEU A 63 -6.21 -13.14 2.67
CA LEU A 63 -6.03 -12.12 3.69
C LEU A 63 -7.36 -11.49 4.08
N GLN A 64 -7.57 -11.36 5.38
CA GLN A 64 -8.58 -10.45 5.91
C GLN A 64 -8.07 -9.02 5.73
N VAL A 65 -8.76 -8.24 4.89
CA VAL A 65 -8.36 -6.87 4.53
C VAL A 65 -9.44 -5.90 4.96
N THR A 66 -9.06 -4.96 5.82
CA THR A 66 -9.88 -3.78 6.14
C THR A 66 -9.57 -2.69 5.13
N LEU A 67 -10.56 -2.30 4.33
CA LEU A 67 -10.41 -1.22 3.36
C LEU A 67 -10.51 0.14 4.05
N VAL A 68 -9.67 1.08 3.61
CA VAL A 68 -9.56 2.45 4.12
C VAL A 68 -9.58 3.44 2.96
N ALA A 69 -9.82 4.73 3.23
CA ALA A 69 -9.66 5.76 2.22
C ALA A 69 -8.20 5.78 1.70
N PRO A 70 -7.97 5.76 0.38
CA PRO A 70 -6.64 5.67 -0.22
C PRO A 70 -5.93 7.03 -0.29
N GLU A 71 -5.88 7.73 0.85
CA GLU A 71 -5.36 9.10 0.98
C GLU A 71 -3.98 9.14 1.66
N LEU A 72 -3.66 8.12 2.45
CA LEU A 72 -2.41 8.06 3.20
C LEU A 72 -1.25 7.60 2.32
N VAL A 73 -0.23 8.44 2.18
CA VAL A 73 1.02 8.12 1.47
C VAL A 73 2.07 7.59 2.44
N ALA A 74 2.79 6.54 2.02
CA ALA A 74 3.89 5.96 2.78
C ALA A 74 5.16 5.91 1.93
N GLU A 75 6.28 6.27 2.54
CA GLU A 75 7.60 6.03 1.98
C GLU A 75 8.03 4.61 2.33
N VAL A 76 8.54 3.89 1.34
CA VAL A 76 8.87 2.47 1.46
C VAL A 76 10.26 2.15 0.92
N SER A 77 10.91 1.18 1.54
CA SER A 77 12.14 0.55 1.06
C SER A 77 11.83 -0.86 0.61
N GLY A 78 12.03 -1.14 -0.68
CA GLY A 78 11.89 -2.46 -1.29
C GLY A 78 13.16 -2.86 -2.02
N ASP A 79 13.32 -4.15 -2.28
CA ASP A 79 14.36 -4.64 -3.18
C ASP A 79 13.99 -4.38 -4.67
N THR A 80 14.88 -4.78 -5.57
CA THR A 80 14.70 -4.61 -7.02
C THR A 80 13.86 -5.71 -7.66
N ALA A 81 13.36 -6.69 -6.89
CA ALA A 81 12.55 -7.80 -7.41
C ALA A 81 11.12 -7.33 -7.69
N VAL A 82 10.97 -6.58 -8.78
CA VAL A 82 9.70 -6.04 -9.27
C VAL A 82 9.25 -6.84 -10.47
N ASP A 83 8.00 -7.29 -10.45
CA ASP A 83 7.33 -7.96 -11.57
C ASP A 83 6.08 -7.18 -11.96
N ALA A 84 6.01 -6.75 -13.22
CA ALA A 84 4.92 -5.94 -13.76
C ALA A 84 4.53 -4.73 -12.87
N GLY A 85 5.52 -4.03 -12.31
CA GLY A 85 5.31 -2.85 -11.44
C GLY A 85 4.91 -3.17 -9.99
N ARG A 86 4.95 -4.45 -9.59
CA ARG A 86 4.66 -4.92 -8.23
C ARG A 86 5.91 -5.52 -7.59
N TRP A 87 6.22 -5.15 -6.36
CA TRP A 87 7.24 -5.82 -5.56
C TRP A 87 6.82 -7.27 -5.28
N ARG A 88 7.72 -8.21 -5.63
CA ARG A 88 7.52 -9.65 -5.37
C ARG A 88 7.69 -9.97 -3.89
N HIS A 89 8.53 -9.21 -3.19
CA HIS A 89 8.78 -9.36 -1.76
C HIS A 89 8.12 -8.22 -0.97
N PRO A 90 7.79 -8.47 0.32
CA PRO A 90 7.28 -7.42 1.19
C PRO A 90 8.25 -6.24 1.32
N VAL A 91 7.75 -5.02 1.24
CA VAL A 91 8.55 -3.80 1.40
C VAL A 91 8.48 -3.25 2.82
N ARG A 92 9.53 -2.60 3.30
CA ARG A 92 9.52 -1.96 4.62
C ARG A 92 8.91 -0.56 4.53
N VAL A 93 7.91 -0.26 5.35
CA VAL A 93 7.44 1.13 5.53
C VAL A 93 8.48 1.87 6.36
N LEU A 94 8.98 2.98 5.81
CA LEU A 94 9.96 3.84 6.47
C LEU A 94 9.26 4.90 7.31
N ARG A 95 8.30 5.61 6.71
CA ARG A 95 7.52 6.67 7.33
C ARG A 95 6.24 6.95 6.57
N LEU A 96 5.28 7.55 7.25
CA LEU A 96 4.10 8.14 6.62
C LEU A 96 4.45 9.55 6.14
N ARG A 97 3.93 9.92 4.96
CA ARG A 97 4.19 11.21 4.31
C ARG A 97 2.91 12.04 4.34
N SER A 98 2.64 12.67 5.49
CA SER A 98 1.48 13.56 5.65
C SER A 98 1.62 14.86 4.85
N ASP A 99 2.81 15.11 4.30
CA ASP A 99 3.12 16.20 3.38
C ASP A 99 2.76 15.88 1.91
N LEU A 100 2.37 14.64 1.60
CA LEU A 100 2.03 14.19 0.25
C LEU A 100 0.60 13.65 0.17
N ALA A 101 -0.05 13.86 -0.96
CA ALA A 101 -1.29 13.21 -1.33
C ALA A 101 -1.04 12.14 -2.41
N SER A 102 -2.02 11.24 -2.60
CA SER A 102 -1.95 10.17 -3.60
C SER A 102 -1.60 10.62 -5.03
N PRO A 103 -2.05 11.79 -5.52
CA PRO A 103 -1.64 12.33 -6.83
C PRO A 103 -0.18 12.78 -6.91
N ASP A 104 0.48 13.07 -5.79
CA ASP A 104 1.89 13.50 -5.74
C ASP A 104 2.86 12.31 -5.86
N VAL A 105 2.34 11.09 -5.70
CA VAL A 105 3.11 9.85 -5.88
C VAL A 105 3.26 9.56 -7.37
N PRO A 106 4.47 9.20 -7.86
CA PRO A 106 4.66 8.83 -9.25
C PRO A 106 3.63 7.78 -9.72
N LEU A 107 3.15 7.89 -10.95
CA LEU A 107 2.09 7.00 -11.47
C LEU A 107 2.58 5.58 -11.69
N PHE A 108 1.73 4.59 -11.46
CA PHE A 108 2.05 3.19 -11.73
C PHE A 108 2.56 3.01 -13.17
N GLY A 109 3.72 2.36 -13.34
CA GLY A 109 4.36 2.17 -14.63
C GLY A 109 5.50 3.13 -14.95
N THR A 110 5.69 4.21 -14.18
CA THR A 110 6.81 5.16 -14.37
C THR A 110 8.14 4.70 -13.75
N GLY A 111 8.21 3.46 -13.26
CA GLY A 111 9.37 2.90 -12.56
C GLY A 111 9.37 3.13 -11.05
N ASN A 112 10.28 2.46 -10.34
CA ASN A 112 10.46 2.54 -8.87
C ASN A 112 11.79 3.24 -8.54
N GLY A 113 12.01 4.43 -9.11
CA GLY A 113 13.18 5.23 -8.79
C GLY A 113 13.18 5.70 -7.33
N PRO A 114 14.36 5.91 -6.71
CA PRO A 114 14.42 6.51 -5.38
C PRO A 114 13.68 7.86 -5.41
N SER A 115 12.87 8.13 -4.39
CA SER A 115 12.33 9.47 -4.19
C SER A 115 13.52 10.40 -3.94
N ALA A 116 13.59 11.53 -4.66
CA ALA A 116 14.51 12.59 -4.30
C ALA A 116 14.14 13.02 -2.87
N GLY A 117 15.07 12.79 -1.94
CA GLY A 117 14.88 13.00 -0.50
C GLY A 117 14.71 14.44 -0.12
#